data_AF-A0A811P6E2-F1
#
_entry.id   AF-A0A811P6E2-F1
#
_cell.length_a   1.000
_cell.length_b   1.000
_cell.length_c   1.000
_cell.angle_alpha   90.00
_cell.angle_beta   90.00
_cell.angle_gamma   90.00
#
_symmetry.space_group_name_H-M   'P 1'
#
loop_
_entity.id
_entity.type
_entity.pdbx_description
1 polymer ?
#
loop_
_entity_poly.entity_id
_entity_poly.type
_entity_poly.pdbx_seq_one_letter_code
_entity_poly.pdbx_strand_id
1 'polypeptide(L)'
;MVQFGKWLRRQIEQSLPEWQDQFLRYKELKRCVKALSGVCPPLPAEEAEFVAEVDAETEKINSFFLDQEEEFIIRHRELQNDIKRALDPRAAGAVAPAQHEAEVAAIRREIVNFHGVMVLLLNYSSINYIGLAKILKKYDKRTGAMLRLPVMETVLQQPFFKTETVSQLVRECEAMMEAVFPEAPEGQAAAAALAVAEAEQSIFRSTVAALLTMQDVRKGSSTRGSHSLPPLNLPDSDWLRSFEPPFPIPTR
;
A
#
# COMPACT_ATOMS: atom_id res chain seq x y z
N MET A 1 0.57 25.23 7.16
CA MET A 1 1.51 24.08 7.33
C MET A 1 0.86 22.87 8.02
N VAL A 2 -0.49 22.79 8.07
CA VAL A 2 -1.26 21.85 8.92
C VAL A 2 -1.86 20.68 8.12
N GLN A 3 -1.80 20.71 6.79
CA GLN A 3 -2.57 19.80 5.94
C GLN A 3 -2.01 18.37 5.92
N PHE A 4 -0.68 18.16 5.93
CA PHE A 4 -0.11 16.81 5.83
C PHE A 4 -0.45 15.92 7.02
N GLY A 5 -0.40 16.43 8.25
CA GLY A 5 -0.74 15.62 9.43
C GLY A 5 -2.23 15.23 9.49
N LYS A 6 -3.11 16.06 8.93
CA LYS A 6 -4.53 15.74 8.76
C LYS A 6 -4.74 14.71 7.64
N TRP A 7 -4.04 14.91 6.52
CA TRP A 7 -4.04 13.97 5.40
C TRP A 7 -3.57 12.58 5.82
N LEU A 8 -2.42 12.47 6.50
CA LEU A 8 -1.88 11.19 6.96
C LEU A 8 -2.84 10.47 7.91
N ARG A 9 -3.43 11.19 8.88
CA ARG A 9 -4.42 10.59 9.78
C ARG A 9 -5.60 10.01 9.01
N ARG A 10 -6.12 10.74 8.04
CA ARG A 10 -7.24 10.27 7.21
C ARG A 10 -6.87 9.04 6.39
N GLN A 11 -5.65 8.98 5.87
CA GLN A 11 -5.15 7.79 5.17
C GLN A 11 -5.09 6.57 6.09
N ILE A 12 -4.64 6.76 7.33
CA ILE A 12 -4.63 5.71 8.36
C ILE A 12 -6.06 5.26 8.69
N GLU A 13 -6.99 6.20 8.90
CA GLU A 13 -8.41 5.91 9.17
C GLU A 13 -9.10 5.18 8.00
N GLN A 14 -8.60 5.33 6.78
CA GLN A 14 -9.09 4.64 5.57
C GLN A 14 -8.41 3.29 5.31
N SER A 15 -7.36 2.95 6.05
CA SER A 15 -6.67 1.66 5.98
C SER A 15 -7.34 0.60 6.85
N LEU A 16 -6.86 -0.64 6.79
CA LEU A 16 -7.35 -1.72 7.64
C LEU A 16 -7.11 -1.40 9.11
N PRO A 17 -8.08 -1.64 10.02
CA PRO A 17 -7.93 -1.36 11.45
C PRO A 17 -6.67 -1.96 12.06
N GLU A 18 -6.30 -3.17 11.65
CA GLU A 18 -5.14 -3.91 12.16
C GLU A 18 -3.80 -3.26 11.75
N TRP A 19 -3.80 -2.44 10.70
CA TRP A 19 -2.60 -1.82 10.15
C TRP A 19 -2.33 -0.42 10.71
N GLN A 20 -3.31 0.18 11.39
CA GLN A 20 -3.27 1.61 11.74
C GLN A 20 -2.08 1.99 12.63
N ASP A 21 -1.74 1.12 13.59
CA ASP A 21 -0.62 1.34 14.51
C ASP A 21 0.76 1.10 13.88
N GLN A 22 0.78 0.48 12.69
CA GLN A 22 2.00 0.15 11.96
C GLN A 22 2.49 1.31 11.10
N PHE A 23 1.68 2.35 10.87
CA PHE A 23 2.11 3.53 10.13
C PHE A 23 3.10 4.39 10.94
N LEU A 24 3.88 5.21 10.22
CA LEU A 24 4.81 6.19 10.78
C LEU A 24 4.11 7.08 11.83
N ARG A 25 4.65 7.10 13.06
CA ARG A 25 4.19 7.97 14.16
C ARG A 25 4.64 9.41 13.95
N TYR A 26 4.17 10.03 12.86
CA TYR A 26 4.54 11.38 12.43
C TYR A 26 4.30 12.46 13.51
N LYS A 27 3.32 12.25 14.38
CA LYS A 27 3.04 13.17 15.50
C LYS A 27 4.19 13.19 16.51
N GLU A 28 4.76 12.04 16.84
CA GLU A 28 5.85 11.89 17.79
C GLU A 28 7.15 12.44 17.23
N LEU A 29 7.51 12.06 16.00
CA LEU A 29 8.68 12.65 15.33
C LEU A 29 8.57 14.17 15.20
N LYS A 30 7.37 14.70 14.95
CA LYS A 30 7.14 16.15 14.93
C LYS A 30 7.33 16.79 16.32
N ARG A 31 7.07 16.08 17.41
CA ARG A 31 7.39 16.55 18.77
C ARG A 31 8.91 16.56 18.99
N CYS A 32 9.63 15.53 18.57
CA CYS A 32 11.10 15.48 18.64
C CYS A 32 11.72 16.69 17.91
N VAL A 33 11.32 16.94 16.66
CA VAL A 33 11.77 18.12 15.91
C VAL A 33 11.43 19.44 16.63
N LYS A 34 10.31 19.51 17.35
CA LYS A 34 9.91 20.71 18.08
C LYS A 34 10.67 20.92 19.39
N ALA A 35 11.20 19.86 19.99
CA ALA A 35 11.90 19.88 21.26
C ALA A 35 13.37 20.33 21.11
N LEU A 36 13.91 20.29 19.89
CA LEU A 36 15.26 20.78 19.57
C LEU A 36 15.49 22.19 20.13
N SER A 37 16.66 22.38 20.73
CA SER A 37 17.12 23.59 21.44
C SER A 37 17.05 24.88 20.61
N GLY A 38 16.97 24.76 19.29
CA GLY A 38 16.93 25.90 18.36
C GLY A 38 18.32 26.44 18.00
N VAL A 39 19.38 25.81 18.50
CA VAL A 39 20.75 26.05 18.03
C VAL A 39 20.87 25.53 16.59
N CYS A 40 21.54 26.30 15.73
CA CYS A 40 21.66 26.05 14.30
C CYS A 40 23.14 26.16 13.90
N PRO A 41 23.82 25.05 13.52
CA PRO A 41 23.31 23.68 13.41
C PRO A 41 22.98 23.02 14.77
N PRO A 42 22.17 21.95 14.78
CA PRO A 42 21.78 21.24 16.00
C PRO A 42 22.99 20.54 16.64
N LEU A 43 22.90 20.25 17.93
CA LEU A 43 23.96 19.53 18.62
C LEU A 43 24.07 18.09 18.07
N PRO A 44 25.27 17.49 17.97
CA PRO A 44 25.42 16.13 17.46
C PRO A 44 24.57 15.10 18.20
N ALA A 45 24.36 15.28 19.51
CA ALA A 45 23.51 14.43 20.32
C ALA A 45 22.01 14.56 19.96
N GLU A 46 21.53 15.77 19.69
CA GLU A 46 20.14 16.02 19.27
C GLU A 46 19.85 15.44 17.88
N GLU A 47 20.83 15.54 16.97
CA GLU A 47 20.74 14.93 15.65
C GLU A 47 20.72 13.40 15.75
N ALA A 48 21.64 12.81 16.52
CA ALA A 48 21.71 11.37 16.72
C ALA A 48 20.42 10.81 17.35
N GLU A 49 19.84 11.51 18.33
CA GLU A 49 18.56 11.13 18.94
C GLU A 49 17.41 11.17 17.93
N PHE A 50 17.32 12.22 17.11
CA PHE A 50 16.31 12.30 16.06
C PHE A 50 16.48 11.22 14.99
N VAL A 51 17.71 10.92 14.58
CA VAL A 51 18.01 9.85 13.62
C VAL A 51 17.63 8.49 14.21
N ALA A 52 17.96 8.21 15.47
CA ALA A 52 17.59 6.96 16.14
C ALA A 52 16.07 6.75 16.19
N GLU A 53 15.29 7.81 16.42
CA GLU A 53 13.82 7.75 16.35
C GLU A 53 13.29 7.49 14.93
N VAL A 54 13.91 8.06 13.90
CA VAL A 54 13.57 7.78 12.50
C VAL A 54 13.91 6.34 12.13
N ASP A 55 15.06 5.83 12.58
CA ASP A 55 15.49 4.45 12.36
C ASP A 55 14.55 3.46 13.05
N ALA A 56 14.16 3.73 14.31
CA ALA A 56 13.20 2.90 15.04
C ALA A 56 11.83 2.83 14.35
N GLU A 57 11.33 3.96 13.83
CA GLU A 57 10.09 3.95 13.04
C GLU A 57 10.25 3.21 11.71
N THR A 58 11.41 3.34 11.06
CA THR A 58 11.70 2.65 9.79
C THR A 58 11.75 1.14 10.01
N GLU A 59 12.38 0.68 11.08
CA GLU A 59 12.46 -0.74 11.43
C GLU A 59 11.07 -1.33 11.72
N LYS A 60 10.23 -0.61 12.46
CA LYS A 60 8.82 -1.02 12.66
C LYS A 60 8.08 -1.19 11.34
N ILE A 61 8.25 -0.23 10.42
CA ILE A 61 7.63 -0.26 9.09
C ILE A 61 8.14 -1.45 8.27
N ASN A 62 9.45 -1.72 8.33
CA ASN A 62 10.07 -2.86 7.66
C ASN A 62 9.55 -4.20 8.20
N SER A 63 9.53 -4.37 9.52
CA SER A 63 9.05 -5.60 10.16
C SER A 63 7.64 -5.90 9.70
N PHE A 64 6.73 -4.93 9.82
CA PHE A 64 5.35 -5.12 9.38
C PHE A 64 5.25 -5.44 7.88
N PHE A 65 6.01 -4.74 7.03
CA PHE A 65 5.99 -4.98 5.58
C PHE A 65 6.46 -6.40 5.22
N LEU A 66 7.55 -6.85 5.84
CA LEU A 66 8.11 -8.18 5.60
C LEU A 66 7.18 -9.29 6.08
N ASP A 67 6.57 -9.13 7.26
CA ASP A 67 5.60 -10.09 7.79
C ASP A 67 4.40 -10.24 6.83
N GLN A 68 3.89 -9.13 6.28
CA GLN A 68 2.81 -9.15 5.31
C GLN A 68 3.25 -9.73 3.95
N GLU A 69 4.45 -9.42 3.48
CA GLU A 69 4.98 -9.99 2.24
C GLU A 69 5.12 -11.52 2.33
N GLU A 70 5.61 -12.05 3.46
CA GLU A 70 5.70 -13.48 3.70
C GLU A 70 4.31 -14.14 3.71
N GLU A 71 3.36 -13.56 4.43
CA GLU A 71 1.97 -14.01 4.47
C GLU A 71 1.37 -14.07 3.05
N PHE A 72 1.62 -13.05 2.23
CA PHE A 72 1.14 -13.01 0.85
C PHE A 72 1.76 -14.10 -0.02
N ILE A 73 3.05 -14.40 0.13
CA ILE A 73 3.71 -15.48 -0.61
C ILE A 73 3.07 -16.83 -0.27
N ILE A 74 2.78 -17.08 1.01
CA ILE A 74 2.14 -18.31 1.47
C ILE A 74 0.72 -18.39 0.91
N ARG A 75 -0.09 -17.33 1.12
CA ARG A 75 -1.49 -17.30 0.70
C ARG A 75 -1.65 -17.44 -0.81
N HIS A 76 -0.78 -16.79 -1.57
CA HIS A 76 -0.76 -16.90 -3.03
C HIS A 76 -0.57 -18.36 -3.49
N ARG A 77 0.37 -19.10 -2.87
CA ARG A 77 0.61 -20.51 -3.21
C ARG A 77 -0.59 -21.40 -2.88
N GLU A 78 -1.23 -21.18 -1.74
CA GLU A 78 -2.45 -21.91 -1.35
C GLU A 78 -3.57 -21.66 -2.36
N LEU A 79 -3.79 -20.40 -2.71
CA LEU A 79 -4.84 -19.99 -3.65
C LEU A 79 -4.60 -20.57 -5.05
N GLN A 80 -3.34 -20.60 -5.51
CA GLN A 80 -2.98 -21.30 -6.75
C GLN A 80 -3.32 -22.80 -6.73
N ASN A 81 -3.14 -23.47 -5.59
CA ASN A 81 -3.47 -24.88 -5.45
C ASN A 81 -4.98 -25.10 -5.44
N ASP A 82 -5.73 -24.24 -4.74
CA ASP A 82 -7.20 -24.28 -4.73
C ASP A 82 -7.79 -24.06 -6.13
N ILE A 83 -7.25 -23.11 -6.89
CA ILE A 83 -7.65 -22.86 -8.28
C ILE A 83 -7.36 -24.10 -9.15
N LYS A 84 -6.16 -24.66 -9.07
CA LYS A 84 -5.80 -25.87 -9.84
C LYS A 84 -6.72 -27.04 -9.52
N ARG A 85 -7.07 -27.23 -8.25
CA ARG A 85 -8.01 -28.27 -7.82
C ARG A 85 -9.41 -28.01 -8.39
N ALA A 86 -9.90 -26.79 -8.28
CA ALA A 86 -11.21 -26.41 -8.77
C ALA A 86 -11.31 -26.49 -10.30
N LEU A 87 -10.23 -26.29 -11.05
CA LEU A 87 -10.24 -26.38 -12.51
C LEU A 87 -9.94 -27.79 -13.05
N ASP A 88 -9.56 -28.75 -12.21
CA ASP A 88 -9.31 -30.14 -12.63
C ASP A 88 -10.63 -30.83 -13.01
N PRO A 89 -10.83 -31.27 -14.28
CA PRO A 89 -12.06 -31.93 -14.71
C PRO A 89 -12.41 -33.19 -13.90
N ARG A 90 -11.41 -33.90 -13.37
CA ARG A 90 -11.62 -35.09 -12.54
C ARG A 90 -12.15 -34.74 -11.16
N ALA A 91 -11.64 -33.66 -10.57
CA ALA A 91 -12.12 -33.16 -9.28
C ALA A 91 -13.51 -32.51 -9.44
N ALA A 92 -13.71 -31.73 -10.50
CA ALA A 92 -15.00 -31.10 -10.83
C ALA A 92 -16.12 -32.14 -11.06
N GLY A 93 -15.81 -33.25 -11.72
CA GLY A 93 -16.77 -34.35 -11.94
C GLY A 93 -17.06 -35.23 -10.72
N ALA A 94 -16.30 -35.08 -9.63
CA ALA A 94 -16.46 -35.88 -8.41
C ALA A 94 -17.44 -35.26 -7.39
N VAL A 95 -17.81 -34.00 -7.56
CA VAL A 95 -18.72 -33.25 -6.67
C VAL A 95 -19.98 -32.81 -7.42
N ALA A 96 -21.05 -32.52 -6.67
CA ALA A 96 -22.27 -32.02 -7.29
C ALA A 96 -22.02 -30.65 -7.96
N PRO A 97 -22.63 -30.35 -9.13
CA PRO A 97 -22.41 -29.09 -9.84
C PRO A 97 -22.62 -27.84 -8.98
N ALA A 98 -23.63 -27.84 -8.11
CA ALA A 98 -23.90 -26.74 -7.19
C ALA A 98 -22.80 -26.56 -6.11
N GLN A 99 -22.16 -27.65 -5.67
CA GLN A 99 -21.05 -27.60 -4.72
C GLN A 99 -19.78 -27.06 -5.40
N HIS A 100 -19.52 -27.50 -6.62
CA HIS A 100 -18.42 -27.01 -7.43
C HIS A 100 -18.55 -25.51 -7.74
N GLU A 101 -19.74 -25.06 -8.14
CA GLU A 101 -20.00 -23.63 -8.39
C GLU A 101 -19.81 -22.78 -7.12
N ALA A 102 -20.23 -23.30 -5.95
CA ALA A 102 -20.00 -22.62 -4.67
C ALA A 102 -18.51 -22.55 -4.29
N GLU A 103 -17.73 -23.60 -4.54
CA GLU A 103 -16.27 -23.61 -4.34
C GLU A 103 -15.59 -22.57 -5.24
N VAL A 104 -15.92 -22.57 -6.54
CA VAL A 104 -15.39 -21.59 -7.51
C VAL A 104 -15.78 -20.16 -7.11
N ALA A 105 -17.02 -19.93 -6.66
CA ALA A 105 -17.45 -18.63 -6.18
C ALA A 105 -16.72 -18.18 -4.92
N ALA A 106 -16.38 -19.10 -4.00
CA ALA A 106 -15.56 -18.80 -2.83
C ALA A 106 -14.13 -18.41 -3.24
N ILE A 107 -13.52 -19.15 -4.17
CA ILE A 107 -12.19 -18.85 -4.71
C ILE A 107 -12.18 -17.47 -5.38
N ARG A 108 -13.19 -17.13 -6.21
CA ARG A 108 -13.29 -15.80 -6.83
C ARG A 108 -13.32 -14.67 -5.81
N ARG A 109 -14.09 -14.82 -4.74
CA ARG A 109 -14.15 -13.84 -3.65
C ARG A 109 -12.80 -13.67 -2.97
N GLU A 110 -12.15 -14.79 -2.67
CA GLU A 110 -10.84 -14.78 -2.03
C GLU A 110 -9.77 -14.08 -2.88
N ILE A 111 -9.72 -14.35 -4.20
CA ILE A 111 -8.76 -13.69 -5.09
C ILE A 111 -8.95 -12.17 -5.08
N VAL A 112 -10.20 -11.69 -5.14
CA VAL A 112 -10.50 -10.25 -5.14
C VAL A 112 -10.09 -9.58 -3.82
N ASN A 113 -10.41 -10.21 -2.68
CA ASN A 113 -10.02 -9.70 -1.36
C ASN A 113 -8.51 -9.68 -1.21
N PHE A 114 -7.84 -10.79 -1.54
CA PHE A 114 -6.40 -10.93 -1.45
C PHE A 114 -5.67 -9.90 -2.33
N HIS A 115 -6.12 -9.70 -3.56
CA HIS A 115 -5.64 -8.64 -4.44
C HIS A 115 -5.80 -7.25 -3.79
N GLY A 116 -6.96 -6.95 -3.21
CA GLY A 116 -7.21 -5.71 -2.50
C GLY A 116 -6.22 -5.46 -1.36
N VAL A 117 -6.00 -6.47 -0.51
CA VAL A 117 -5.05 -6.38 0.62
C VAL A 117 -3.62 -6.12 0.14
N MET A 118 -3.17 -6.75 -0.94
CA MET A 118 -1.84 -6.47 -1.51
C MET A 118 -1.71 -5.03 -2.01
N VAL A 119 -2.74 -4.50 -2.69
CA VAL A 119 -2.77 -3.09 -3.12
C VAL A 119 -2.70 -2.15 -1.92
N LEU A 120 -3.36 -2.49 -0.80
CA LEU A 120 -3.24 -1.73 0.44
C LEU A 120 -1.79 -1.69 0.94
N LEU A 121 -1.03 -2.79 0.87
CA LEU A 121 0.36 -2.84 1.33
C LEU A 121 1.27 -1.96 0.46
N LEU A 122 1.04 -1.93 -0.86
CA LEU A 122 1.75 -1.01 -1.76
C LEU A 122 1.47 0.47 -1.39
N ASN A 123 0.22 0.79 -1.01
CA ASN A 123 -0.14 2.12 -0.54
C ASN A 123 0.44 2.44 0.84
N TYR A 124 0.48 1.47 1.75
CA TYR A 124 1.18 1.58 3.03
C TYR A 124 2.64 2.00 2.84
N SER A 125 3.37 1.33 1.95
CA SER A 125 4.74 1.70 1.57
C SER A 125 4.83 3.16 1.10
N SER A 126 3.95 3.56 0.18
CA SER A 126 3.92 4.90 -0.40
C SER A 126 3.66 5.99 0.66
N ILE A 127 2.68 5.79 1.54
CA ILE A 127 2.31 6.74 2.60
C ILE A 127 3.47 6.93 3.58
N ASN A 128 4.10 5.83 4.02
CA ASN A 128 5.21 5.86 4.96
C ASN A 128 6.43 6.57 4.38
N TYR A 129 6.77 6.29 3.12
CA TYR A 129 7.82 7.01 2.39
C TYR A 129 7.60 8.52 2.36
N ILE A 130 6.38 8.96 2.03
CA ILE A 130 6.04 10.39 2.02
C ILE A 130 6.15 10.97 3.43
N GLY A 131 5.72 10.23 4.45
CA GLY A 131 5.85 10.59 5.85
C GLY A 131 7.30 10.89 6.25
N LEU A 132 8.21 9.97 5.94
CA LEU A 132 9.65 10.10 6.17
C LEU A 132 10.23 11.31 5.42
N ALA A 133 9.93 11.44 4.12
CA ALA A 133 10.38 12.59 3.34
C ALA A 133 9.87 13.93 3.91
N LYS A 134 8.63 13.98 4.40
CA LYS A 134 8.03 15.21 4.95
C LYS A 134 8.58 15.55 6.34
N ILE A 135 8.91 14.55 7.17
CA ILE A 135 9.46 14.82 8.51
C ILE A 135 10.94 15.24 8.42
N LEU A 136 11.73 14.60 7.55
CA LEU A 136 13.11 15.01 7.28
C LEU A 136 13.16 16.42 6.69
N LYS A 137 12.27 16.77 5.74
CA LYS A 137 12.13 18.16 5.26
C LYS A 137 11.82 19.15 6.38
N LYS A 138 11.08 18.71 7.41
CA LYS A 138 10.73 19.56 8.54
C LYS A 138 11.93 19.77 9.45
N TYR A 139 12.72 18.73 9.69
CA TYR A 139 13.97 18.81 10.45
C TYR A 139 14.91 19.82 9.80
N ASP A 140 15.31 19.61 8.55
CA ASP A 140 16.23 20.50 7.81
C ASP A 140 15.76 21.95 7.81
N LYS A 141 14.45 22.18 7.60
CA LYS A 141 13.88 23.54 7.61
C LYS A 141 13.96 24.25 8.96
N ARG A 142 13.97 23.49 10.06
CA ARG A 142 14.06 24.06 11.41
C ARG A 142 15.51 24.25 11.83
N THR A 143 16.37 23.32 11.48
CA THR A 143 17.74 23.21 11.99
C THR A 143 18.80 23.76 11.05
N GLY A 144 18.45 24.06 9.80
CA GLY A 144 19.41 24.42 8.75
C GLY A 144 20.34 23.28 8.32
N ALA A 145 20.17 22.07 8.90
CA ALA A 145 20.94 20.89 8.54
C ALA A 145 20.52 20.33 7.17
N MET A 146 21.32 19.40 6.63
CA MET A 146 21.11 18.74 5.35
C MET A 146 20.94 17.23 5.53
N LEU A 147 20.12 16.83 6.51
CA LEU A 147 19.95 15.43 6.90
C LEU A 147 19.04 14.66 5.92
N ARG A 148 18.10 15.35 5.25
CA ARG A 148 17.13 14.70 4.37
C ARG A 148 17.77 13.88 3.26
N LEU A 149 18.77 14.41 2.55
CA LEU A 149 19.36 13.70 1.41
C LEU A 149 19.98 12.35 1.83
N PRO A 150 20.96 12.30 2.76
CA PRO A 150 21.60 11.05 3.14
C PRO A 150 20.62 10.04 3.75
N VAL A 151 19.66 10.47 4.57
CA VAL A 151 18.67 9.56 5.15
C VAL A 151 17.68 9.06 4.10
N MET A 152 17.28 9.88 3.13
CA MET A 152 16.41 9.38 2.06
C MET A 152 17.12 8.36 1.17
N GLU A 153 18.43 8.49 0.93
CA GLU A 153 19.21 7.51 0.17
C GLU A 153 19.24 6.14 0.85
N THR A 154 19.33 6.09 2.19
CA THR A 154 19.23 4.83 2.93
C THR A 154 17.81 4.26 2.91
N VAL A 155 16.79 5.12 3.02
CA VAL A 155 15.36 4.73 2.93
C VAL A 155 15.04 4.04 1.61
N LEU A 156 15.63 4.48 0.48
CA LEU A 156 15.43 3.86 -0.83
C LEU A 156 15.92 2.40 -0.91
N GLN A 157 16.75 1.96 0.04
CA GLN A 157 17.25 0.59 0.13
C GLN A 157 16.51 -0.25 1.18
N GLN A 158 15.55 0.32 1.90
CA GLN A 158 14.81 -0.38 2.94
C GLN A 158 13.80 -1.35 2.34
N PRO A 159 13.55 -2.51 2.97
CA PRO A 159 12.58 -3.51 2.53
C PRO A 159 11.22 -2.93 2.16
N PHE A 160 10.65 -2.06 3.02
CA PHE A 160 9.32 -1.49 2.78
C PHE A 160 9.23 -0.68 1.48
N PHE A 161 10.35 -0.19 0.95
CA PHE A 161 10.40 0.56 -0.31
C PHE A 161 10.58 -0.35 -1.54
N LYS A 162 11.15 -1.54 -1.36
CA LYS A 162 11.39 -2.53 -2.42
C LYS A 162 10.15 -3.40 -2.63
N THR A 163 9.15 -2.82 -3.29
CA THR A 163 7.82 -3.44 -3.45
C THR A 163 7.70 -4.39 -4.65
N GLU A 164 8.81 -4.84 -5.24
CA GLU A 164 8.81 -5.60 -6.49
C GLU A 164 8.10 -6.95 -6.36
N THR A 165 8.33 -7.67 -5.26
CA THR A 165 7.69 -8.97 -4.98
C THR A 165 6.18 -8.82 -4.86
N VAL A 166 5.70 -7.91 -4.01
CA VAL A 166 4.27 -7.63 -3.85
C VAL A 166 3.64 -7.20 -5.18
N SER A 167 4.33 -6.36 -5.97
CA SER A 167 3.84 -5.94 -7.30
C SER A 167 3.79 -7.08 -8.31
N GLN A 168 4.63 -8.10 -8.15
CA GLN A 168 4.57 -9.32 -8.96
C GLN A 168 3.38 -10.18 -8.55
N LEU A 169 3.17 -10.39 -7.24
CA LEU A 169 2.02 -11.15 -6.72
C LEU A 169 0.67 -10.53 -7.12
N VAL A 170 0.57 -9.19 -7.13
CA VAL A 170 -0.62 -8.49 -7.63
C VAL A 170 -0.92 -8.87 -9.08
N ARG A 171 0.08 -8.81 -9.97
CA ARG A 171 -0.07 -9.18 -11.39
C ARG A 171 -0.40 -10.66 -11.58
N GLU A 172 0.17 -11.53 -10.75
CA GLU A 172 -0.17 -12.95 -10.76
C GLU A 172 -1.61 -13.20 -10.30
N CYS A 173 -2.10 -12.46 -9.31
CA CYS A 173 -3.51 -12.50 -8.91
C CYS A 173 -4.46 -12.00 -9.99
N GLU A 174 -4.10 -10.96 -10.73
CA GLU A 174 -4.85 -10.50 -11.90
C GLU A 174 -4.97 -11.61 -12.96
N ALA A 175 -3.87 -12.29 -13.28
CA ALA A 175 -3.90 -13.44 -14.19
C ALA A 175 -4.75 -14.61 -13.66
N MET A 176 -4.73 -14.85 -12.34
CA MET A 176 -5.59 -15.85 -11.71
C MET A 176 -7.07 -15.47 -11.79
N MET A 177 -7.44 -14.18 -11.68
CA MET A 177 -8.81 -13.74 -11.88
C MET A 177 -9.28 -14.10 -13.30
N GLU A 178 -8.53 -13.74 -14.33
CA GLU A 178 -8.90 -14.06 -15.73
C GLU A 178 -9.11 -15.56 -15.98
N ALA A 179 -8.39 -16.43 -15.27
CA ALA A 179 -8.56 -17.88 -15.39
C ALA A 179 -9.82 -18.43 -14.71
N VAL A 180 -10.30 -17.78 -13.64
CA VAL A 180 -11.39 -18.29 -12.79
C VAL A 180 -12.72 -17.59 -13.08
N PHE A 181 -12.71 -16.36 -13.58
CA PHE A 181 -13.91 -15.68 -14.08
C PHE A 181 -14.24 -16.20 -15.49
N PRO A 182 -15.50 -16.58 -15.80
CA PRO A 182 -15.86 -16.96 -17.16
C PRO A 182 -15.74 -15.71 -18.04
N GLU A 183 -15.51 -15.89 -19.35
CA GLU A 183 -15.71 -14.80 -20.33
C GLU A 183 -17.16 -14.31 -20.24
N ALA A 184 -17.41 -13.33 -19.38
CA ALA A 184 -18.66 -12.61 -19.38
C ALA A 184 -18.63 -11.67 -20.59
N PRO A 185 -19.78 -11.39 -21.24
CA PRO A 185 -19.86 -10.33 -22.23
C PRO A 185 -19.27 -9.04 -21.61
N GLU A 186 -18.43 -8.34 -22.37
CA GLU A 186 -17.72 -7.14 -21.93
C GLU A 186 -18.65 -6.22 -21.10
N GLY A 187 -18.29 -5.98 -19.84
CA GLY A 187 -19.05 -5.15 -18.89
C GLY A 187 -19.68 -5.88 -17.69
N GLN A 188 -19.92 -7.21 -17.76
CA GLN A 188 -20.50 -7.97 -16.63
C GLN A 188 -19.45 -8.59 -15.70
N ALA A 189 -18.24 -8.89 -16.19
CA ALA A 189 -17.14 -9.40 -15.35
C ALA A 189 -16.71 -8.38 -14.29
N ALA A 190 -16.57 -7.11 -14.69
CA ALA A 190 -16.26 -6.01 -13.79
C ALA A 190 -17.37 -5.79 -12.75
N ALA A 191 -18.64 -5.93 -13.14
CA ALA A 191 -19.79 -5.80 -12.23
C ALA A 191 -19.91 -6.97 -11.25
N ALA A 192 -19.60 -8.20 -11.67
CA ALA A 192 -19.56 -9.38 -10.79
C ALA A 192 -18.38 -9.33 -9.81
N ALA A 193 -17.21 -8.89 -10.28
CA ALA A 193 -16.06 -8.63 -9.42
C ALA A 193 -16.34 -7.47 -8.45
N LEU A 194 -17.01 -6.41 -8.89
CA LEU A 194 -17.50 -5.32 -8.02
C LEU A 194 -18.53 -5.83 -7.00
N ALA A 195 -19.50 -6.64 -7.40
CA ALA A 195 -20.56 -7.14 -6.51
C ALA A 195 -19.99 -8.10 -5.45
N VAL A 196 -18.97 -8.88 -5.83
CA VAL A 196 -18.16 -9.70 -4.93
C VAL A 196 -17.34 -8.83 -3.97
N ALA A 197 -16.72 -7.76 -4.46
CA ALA A 197 -15.98 -6.82 -3.63
C ALA A 197 -16.90 -5.98 -2.71
N GLU A 198 -18.14 -5.70 -3.14
CA GLU A 198 -19.17 -5.02 -2.35
C GLU A 198 -19.63 -5.84 -1.16
N ALA A 199 -19.53 -7.18 -1.22
CA ALA A 199 -19.82 -8.06 -0.08
C ALA A 199 -18.81 -7.89 1.07
N GLU A 200 -17.63 -7.34 0.81
CA GLU A 200 -16.65 -6.90 1.81
C GLU A 200 -16.41 -5.39 1.73
N GLN A 201 -17.44 -4.62 2.08
CA GLN A 201 -17.47 -3.15 2.01
C GLN A 201 -16.23 -2.45 2.59
N SER A 202 -15.47 -3.07 3.51
CA SER A 202 -14.27 -2.47 4.09
C SER A 202 -13.05 -2.54 3.16
N ILE A 203 -12.66 -3.74 2.71
CA ILE A 203 -11.44 -3.93 1.90
C ILE A 203 -11.57 -3.23 0.57
N PHE A 204 -12.74 -3.34 -0.09
CA PHE A 204 -13.00 -2.66 -1.35
C PHE A 204 -12.88 -1.14 -1.22
N ARG A 205 -13.53 -0.53 -0.21
CA ARG A 205 -13.46 0.92 0.02
C ARG A 205 -12.04 1.38 0.33
N SER A 206 -11.32 0.64 1.17
CA SER A 206 -9.91 0.92 1.48
C SER A 206 -9.04 0.83 0.23
N THR A 207 -9.26 -0.18 -0.61
CA THR A 207 -8.49 -0.41 -1.85
C THR A 207 -8.72 0.72 -2.85
N VAL A 208 -9.97 1.15 -3.04
CA VAL A 208 -10.29 2.30 -3.88
C VAL A 208 -9.62 3.57 -3.33
N ALA A 209 -9.71 3.83 -2.03
CA ALA A 209 -9.05 4.99 -1.41
C ALA A 209 -7.51 4.95 -1.59
N ALA A 210 -6.91 3.77 -1.48
CA ALA A 210 -5.49 3.54 -1.71
C ALA A 210 -5.08 3.84 -3.15
N LEU A 211 -5.80 3.31 -4.14
CA LEU A 211 -5.52 3.54 -5.56
C LEU A 211 -5.61 5.03 -5.93
N LEU A 212 -6.64 5.72 -5.42
CA LEU A 212 -6.80 7.17 -5.62
C LEU A 212 -5.66 7.97 -4.99
N THR A 213 -5.26 7.60 -3.78
CA THR A 213 -4.10 8.21 -3.10
C THR A 213 -2.84 8.03 -3.93
N MET A 214 -2.58 6.81 -4.40
CA MET A 214 -1.43 6.49 -5.21
C MET A 214 -1.38 7.25 -6.54
N GLN A 215 -2.52 7.54 -7.17
CA GLN A 215 -2.60 8.42 -8.34
C GLN A 215 -2.25 9.87 -7.98
N ASP A 216 -2.81 10.40 -6.89
CA ASP A 216 -2.57 11.78 -6.46
C ASP A 216 -1.11 12.03 -6.08
N VAL A 217 -0.44 11.05 -5.45
CA VAL A 217 1.00 11.12 -5.15
C VAL A 217 1.83 11.30 -6.41
N ARG A 218 1.40 10.67 -7.51
CA ARG A 218 2.15 10.67 -8.76
C ARG A 218 1.83 11.87 -9.64
N LYS A 219 0.58 12.36 -9.66
CA LYS A 219 0.19 13.58 -10.38
C LYS A 219 0.91 14.84 -9.88
N GLY A 220 1.28 14.88 -8.59
CA GLY A 220 1.98 16.02 -7.99
C GLY A 220 3.50 16.11 -8.24
N SER A 221 4.11 15.12 -8.93
CA SER A 221 5.57 15.11 -9.18
C SER A 221 5.87 15.53 -10.62
N SER A 222 6.05 16.84 -10.85
CA SER A 222 6.36 17.39 -12.19
C SER A 222 7.77 17.03 -12.72
N THR A 223 8.61 16.39 -11.90
CA THR A 223 9.89 15.78 -12.34
C THR A 223 10.01 14.38 -11.75
N ARG A 224 10.37 13.40 -12.59
CA ARG A 224 10.72 12.03 -12.18
C ARG A 224 12.22 12.02 -11.86
N GLY A 225 12.59 11.85 -10.59
CA GLY A 225 13.99 11.84 -10.13
C GLY A 225 14.31 10.59 -9.30
N SER A 226 15.56 10.45 -8.85
CA SER A 226 16.04 9.30 -8.06
C SER A 226 15.32 9.12 -6.71
N HIS A 227 14.69 10.16 -6.19
CA HIS A 227 13.91 10.14 -4.93
C HIS A 227 12.39 10.15 -5.17
N SER A 228 11.93 9.90 -6.39
CA SER A 228 10.51 9.70 -6.68
C SER A 228 10.08 8.30 -6.26
N LEU A 229 8.80 8.13 -5.91
CA LEU A 229 8.26 6.79 -5.71
C LEU A 229 8.43 5.95 -6.99
N PRO A 230 8.66 4.63 -6.88
CA PRO A 230 8.72 3.75 -8.03
C PRO A 230 7.40 3.79 -8.82
N PRO A 231 7.46 3.55 -10.15
CA PRO A 231 6.26 3.43 -10.97
C PRO A 231 5.35 2.34 -10.42
N LEU A 232 4.04 2.59 -10.44
CA LEU A 232 3.09 1.49 -10.34
C LEU A 232 3.10 0.77 -11.67
N ASN A 233 3.46 -0.51 -11.66
CA ASN A 233 3.05 -1.42 -12.71
C ASN A 233 1.68 -2.00 -12.34
N LEU A 234 0.71 -1.13 -12.02
CA LEU A 234 -0.69 -1.51 -11.90
C LEU A 234 -1.34 -1.23 -13.27
N PRO A 235 -2.22 -2.12 -13.79
CA PRO A 235 -2.89 -1.89 -15.06
C PRO A 235 -3.73 -0.61 -15.00
N ASP A 236 -3.85 0.08 -16.14
CA ASP A 236 -4.77 1.22 -16.32
C ASP A 236 -6.21 0.74 -16.08
N SER A 237 -6.67 0.79 -14.82
CA SER A 237 -8.02 0.36 -14.48
C SER A 237 -8.96 1.52 -14.78
N ASP A 238 -9.48 1.56 -16.01
CA ASP A 238 -10.38 2.62 -16.51
C ASP A 238 -11.59 2.88 -15.60
N TRP A 239 -12.01 1.89 -14.79
CA TRP A 239 -13.07 2.04 -13.80
C TRP A 239 -12.71 2.95 -12.61
N LEU A 240 -11.42 3.15 -12.32
CA LEU A 240 -10.96 4.08 -11.27
C LEU A 240 -11.24 5.54 -11.63
N ARG A 241 -11.47 5.86 -12.92
CA ARG A 241 -11.85 7.21 -13.37
C ARG A 241 -13.26 7.59 -12.94
N SER A 242 -14.10 6.61 -12.60
CA SER A 242 -15.45 6.82 -12.08
C SER A 242 -15.47 7.25 -10.61
N PHE A 243 -14.34 7.12 -9.91
CA PHE A 243 -14.19 7.54 -8.53
C PHE A 243 -13.32 8.79 -8.49
N GLU A 244 -13.89 9.93 -8.08
CA GLU A 244 -13.08 11.12 -7.82
C GLU A 244 -12.08 10.83 -6.69
N PRO A 245 -10.78 11.15 -6.85
CA PRO A 245 -9.85 11.08 -5.75
C PRO A 245 -10.40 11.94 -4.62
N PRO A 246 -10.60 11.39 -3.42
CA PRO A 246 -11.39 12.10 -2.43
C PRO A 246 -10.71 13.42 -2.07
N PHE A 247 -9.37 13.50 -2.00
CA PHE A 247 -8.65 14.74 -1.70
C PHE A 247 -7.21 14.74 -2.26
N PRO A 248 -6.84 15.73 -3.11
CA PRO A 248 -5.48 15.84 -3.62
C PRO A 248 -4.48 16.07 -2.49
N ILE A 249 -3.26 15.55 -2.66
CA ILE A 249 -2.18 15.79 -1.70
C ILE A 249 -1.99 17.29 -1.55
N PRO A 250 -1.85 17.80 -0.30
CA PRO A 250 -1.56 19.20 -0.08
C PRO A 250 -0.22 19.59 -0.72
N THR A 251 -0.30 20.18 -1.90
CA THR A 251 0.82 20.84 -2.58
C THR A 251 1.10 22.16 -1.85
N ARG A 252 2.39 22.49 -1.78
CA ARG A 252 2.87 23.76 -1.25
C ARG A 252 3.61 24.47 -2.35
#